data_AF-A0AAU1HAS6-F1
#
_entry.id   AF-A0AAU1HAS6-F1
#
_cell.length_a   1.000
_cell.length_b   1.000
_cell.length_c   1.000
_cell.angle_alpha   90.00
_cell.angle_beta   90.00
_cell.angle_gamma   90.00
#
_symmetry.space_group_name_H-M   'P 1'
#
loop_
_entity.id
_entity.type
_entity.pdbx_description
1 polymer ?
#
loop_
_entity_poly.entity_id
_entity_poly.type
_entity_poly.pdbx_seq_one_letter_code
_entity_poly.pdbx_strand_id
1 'polypeptide(L)'
;MRHLIPLSPTVLLSPHDRLLLGKPLATALDTADPEAWAGLDRRTAAATARREGVSTIADPVREGHRGGSGGAWDAAPRWDEEAHDVTWSRFPPTEPETALVLCHHRWQAREAALAFTPGRTALLPLVVVRCADSRREVRERARRVLAAALEGDTAPAPGLVPVALRMTLRPHGAWAAERLLAAAGPLSAAVAARVGASPHRSVRLLGTRCRLEDGSPGSGELTESALTARDPAVRHLCTGALLARVTAGDPGRLLDPLLGAPSAVTRSSAVTALHRAGRGREAGAHLADPSAVVRSAARLVLRLEGEDPGARYRELCADGAGAGPAPGALFGLAESGAPDAAALLRPLTAHPEGRLRAAALASLRMLDEVSPDDLMSAMEDPHPPVVRAARKALVPYVLLVPEEWLTSLVAPGRPRHVRRSGLRLLCAHSLALRKRVLAALEDDDDPEVAHEAQRARYEPLPPAGSTS
;
A
#
# COMPACT_ATOMS: atom_id res chain seq x y z
N MET A 1 -3.77 23.99 49.35
CA MET A 1 -2.75 22.97 49.71
C MET A 1 -3.25 21.63 49.22
N ARG A 2 -2.67 21.08 48.15
CA ARG A 2 -2.99 19.72 47.68
C ARG A 2 -2.43 18.73 48.71
N HIS A 3 -3.26 17.83 49.21
CA HIS A 3 -2.80 16.74 50.07
C HIS A 3 -1.73 15.93 49.33
N LEU A 4 -0.50 15.97 49.84
CA LEU A 4 0.58 15.08 49.41
C LEU A 4 0.14 13.66 49.77
N ILE A 5 -0.16 12.86 48.74
CA ILE A 5 -0.29 11.42 48.87
C ILE A 5 1.03 10.93 49.50
N PRO A 6 1.01 10.07 50.55
CA PRO A 6 2.25 9.55 51.11
C PRO A 6 2.98 8.82 49.98
N LEU A 7 4.10 9.39 49.53
CA LEU A 7 4.94 8.76 48.51
C LEU A 7 5.49 7.48 49.15
N SER A 8 4.96 6.33 48.75
CA SER A 8 5.61 5.05 49.02
C SER A 8 7.08 5.17 48.58
N PRO A 9 8.06 4.76 49.40
CA PRO A 9 9.50 4.95 49.12
C PRO A 9 9.97 4.31 47.79
N THR A 10 9.12 3.54 47.12
CA THR A 10 9.39 2.87 45.86
C THR A 10 9.05 3.65 44.59
N VAL A 11 8.41 4.84 44.67
CA VAL A 11 8.01 5.62 43.47
C VAL A 11 9.21 6.11 42.64
N LEU A 12 10.37 6.28 43.28
CA LEU A 12 11.60 6.68 42.57
C LEU A 12 12.33 5.49 41.92
N LEU A 13 11.95 4.25 42.26
CA LEU A 13 12.57 3.06 41.68
C LEU A 13 12.11 2.84 40.25
N SER A 14 12.99 2.26 39.43
CA SER A 14 12.65 1.83 38.08
C SER A 14 11.61 0.70 38.11
N PRO A 15 10.86 0.46 37.02
CA PRO A 15 9.87 -0.62 36.98
C PRO A 15 10.43 -2.00 37.34
N HIS A 16 11.63 -2.35 36.87
CA HIS A 16 12.22 -3.66 37.18
C HIS A 16 12.68 -3.77 38.64
N ASP A 17 13.18 -2.68 39.24
CA ASP A 17 13.55 -2.67 40.67
C ASP A 17 12.31 -2.85 41.56
N ARG A 18 11.17 -2.29 41.16
CA ARG A 18 9.90 -2.52 41.87
C ARG A 18 9.46 -3.99 41.77
N LEU A 19 9.62 -4.62 40.60
CA LEU A 19 9.32 -6.05 40.43
C LEU A 19 10.24 -6.93 41.27
N LEU A 20 11.53 -6.57 41.42
CA LEU A 20 12.47 -7.28 42.30
C LEU A 20 12.07 -7.21 43.77
N LEU A 21 11.42 -6.12 44.18
CA LEU A 21 10.81 -5.99 45.51
C LEU A 21 9.45 -6.70 45.62
N GLY A 22 9.08 -7.52 44.63
CA GLY A 22 7.83 -8.28 44.60
C GLY A 22 6.59 -7.42 44.36
N LYS A 23 6.73 -6.16 43.90
CA LYS A 23 5.56 -5.33 43.59
C LYS A 23 4.82 -5.87 42.37
N PRO A 24 3.47 -5.93 42.37
CA PRO A 24 2.68 -6.33 41.21
C PRO A 24 2.93 -5.42 39.98
N LEU A 25 2.68 -5.94 38.78
CA LEU A 25 2.89 -5.18 37.53
C LEU A 25 2.14 -3.84 37.50
N ALA A 26 0.88 -3.84 37.95
CA ALA A 26 0.05 -2.64 38.01
C ALA A 26 0.62 -1.53 38.92
N THR A 27 1.52 -1.86 39.85
CA THR A 27 2.23 -0.89 40.70
C THR A 27 3.63 -0.58 40.18
N ALA A 28 4.21 -1.50 39.41
CA ALA A 28 5.58 -1.38 38.89
C ALA A 28 5.67 -0.48 37.65
N LEU A 29 4.65 -0.48 36.79
CA LEU A 29 4.61 0.34 35.57
C LEU A 29 3.19 0.85 35.27
N ASP A 30 3.10 1.84 34.39
CA ASP A 30 1.83 2.20 33.75
C ASP A 30 1.44 1.11 32.75
N THR A 31 0.49 0.26 33.12
CA THR A 31 0.04 -0.86 32.30
C THR A 31 -0.77 -0.42 31.08
N ALA A 32 -1.25 0.83 31.06
CA ALA A 32 -1.98 1.41 29.93
C ALA A 32 -1.05 1.96 28.85
N ASP A 33 0.22 2.24 29.17
CA ASP A 33 1.23 2.73 28.24
C ASP A 33 1.98 1.59 27.54
N PRO A 34 1.83 1.41 26.20
CA PRO A 34 2.61 0.43 25.44
C PRO A 34 4.12 0.61 25.53
N GLU A 35 4.60 1.84 25.71
CA GLU A 35 6.03 2.12 25.80
C GLU A 35 6.60 1.66 27.14
N ALA A 36 5.82 1.71 28.22
CA ALA A 36 6.21 1.18 29.52
C ALA A 36 6.54 -0.33 29.45
N TRP A 37 5.75 -1.11 28.70
CA TRP A 37 6.02 -2.54 28.45
C TRP A 37 7.29 -2.78 27.64
N ALA A 38 7.46 -2.05 26.53
CA ALA A 38 8.66 -2.16 25.70
C ALA A 38 9.92 -1.68 26.44
N GLY A 39 9.79 -0.68 27.31
CA GLY A 39 10.85 -0.13 28.14
C GLY A 39 11.22 -1.02 29.32
N LEU A 40 10.26 -1.74 29.93
CA LEU A 40 10.53 -2.79 30.91
C LEU A 40 11.37 -3.90 30.28
N ASP A 41 10.94 -4.41 29.13
CA ASP A 41 11.64 -5.46 28.38
C ASP A 41 13.11 -5.12 28.11
N ARG A 42 13.36 -3.95 27.50
CA ARG A 42 14.73 -3.53 27.17
C ARG A 42 15.61 -3.37 28.41
N ARG A 43 15.08 -2.75 29.48
CA ARG A 43 15.86 -2.45 30.70
C ARG A 43 16.18 -3.72 31.49
N THR A 44 15.24 -4.64 31.63
CA THR A 44 15.47 -5.92 32.32
C THR A 44 16.44 -6.80 31.53
N ALA A 45 16.33 -6.83 30.20
CA ALA A 45 17.31 -7.53 29.36
C ALA A 45 18.71 -6.96 29.53
N ALA A 46 18.87 -5.63 29.51
CA ALA A 46 20.15 -4.98 29.74
C ALA A 46 20.72 -5.27 31.13
N ALA A 47 19.90 -5.23 32.18
CA ALA A 47 20.33 -5.50 33.55
C ALA A 47 20.80 -6.95 33.72
N THR A 48 20.04 -7.93 33.22
CA THR A 48 20.41 -9.35 33.30
C THR A 48 21.64 -9.69 32.46
N ALA A 49 21.81 -9.06 31.29
CA ALA A 49 23.01 -9.25 30.47
C ALA A 49 24.29 -8.72 31.16
N ARG A 50 24.20 -7.57 31.85
CA ARG A 50 25.30 -7.02 32.64
C ARG A 50 25.69 -7.97 33.78
N ARG A 51 24.69 -8.57 34.46
CA ARG A 51 24.92 -9.52 35.56
C ARG A 51 25.66 -10.77 35.11
N GLU A 52 25.33 -11.31 33.92
CA GLU A 52 26.01 -12.49 33.38
C GLU A 52 27.34 -12.18 32.68
N GLY A 53 27.84 -10.94 32.76
CA GLY A 53 29.13 -10.57 32.18
C GLY A 53 29.15 -10.52 30.64
N VAL A 54 27.98 -10.54 29.99
CA VAL A 54 27.84 -10.63 28.52
C VAL A 54 27.94 -9.24 27.84
N SER A 55 28.43 -8.20 28.53
CA SER A 55 28.33 -6.82 28.00
C SER A 55 29.19 -6.59 26.75
N THR A 56 28.53 -6.31 25.62
CA THR A 56 29.13 -5.76 24.38
C THR A 56 28.41 -4.51 23.86
N ILE A 57 27.46 -3.95 24.62
CA ILE A 57 26.66 -2.80 24.14
C ILE A 57 26.88 -1.59 25.04
N ALA A 58 27.55 -0.58 24.46
CA ALA A 58 27.57 0.79 24.96
C ALA A 58 26.14 1.35 24.92
N ASP A 59 25.53 1.50 26.09
CA ASP A 59 24.31 2.28 26.24
C ASP A 59 24.71 3.77 26.35
N PRO A 60 24.26 4.68 25.47
CA PRO A 60 24.61 6.10 25.55
C PRO A 60 23.93 6.82 26.72
N VAL A 61 23.00 6.18 27.42
CA VAL A 61 22.31 6.78 28.57
C VAL A 61 23.17 6.65 29.82
N ARG A 62 24.22 7.47 29.84
CA ARG A 62 25.02 7.78 31.03
C ARG A 62 24.32 8.89 31.82
N GLU A 63 23.05 8.69 32.19
CA GLU A 63 22.41 9.57 33.16
C GLU A 63 22.62 9.01 34.56
N GLY A 64 23.50 9.71 35.28
CA GLY A 64 24.01 9.34 36.57
C GLY A 64 22.91 9.08 37.58
N HIS A 65 22.71 7.82 37.89
CA HIS A 65 22.37 7.33 39.22
C HIS A 65 23.21 6.08 39.45
N ARG A 66 24.43 6.26 39.98
CA ARG A 66 25.08 5.21 40.79
C ARG A 66 24.33 5.13 42.12
N GLY A 67 23.06 4.71 42.07
CA GLY A 67 22.29 4.33 43.24
C GLY A 67 22.47 2.85 43.45
N GLY A 68 23.01 2.43 44.59
CA GLY A 68 23.32 1.03 44.87
C GLY A 68 22.11 0.11 44.72
N SER A 69 22.10 -0.72 43.68
CA SER A 69 21.15 -1.83 43.52
C SER A 69 21.81 -3.19 43.75
N GLY A 70 22.95 -3.22 44.44
CA GLY A 70 23.79 -4.40 44.61
C GLY A 70 23.21 -5.53 45.46
N GLY A 71 22.02 -5.40 46.05
CA GLY A 71 21.45 -6.42 46.94
C GLY A 71 20.23 -7.18 46.39
N ALA A 72 19.34 -6.52 45.64
CA ALA A 72 18.08 -7.14 45.21
C ALA A 72 18.26 -8.05 43.99
N TRP A 73 19.24 -7.76 43.13
CA TRP A 73 19.52 -8.57 41.96
C TRP A 73 20.15 -9.92 42.30
N ASP A 74 20.82 -10.07 43.44
CA ASP A 74 21.44 -11.34 43.82
C ASP A 74 20.40 -12.45 44.02
N ALA A 75 19.23 -12.09 44.57
CA ALA A 75 18.09 -12.98 44.73
C ALA A 75 17.14 -13.04 43.51
N ALA A 76 17.44 -12.29 42.43
CA ALA A 76 16.60 -12.27 41.25
C ALA A 76 16.68 -13.60 40.48
N PRO A 77 15.55 -14.08 39.91
CA PRO A 77 15.57 -15.27 39.09
C PRO A 77 16.55 -15.15 37.92
N ARG A 78 17.34 -16.19 37.72
CA ARG A 78 18.36 -16.27 36.66
C ARG A 78 18.36 -17.64 35.99
N TRP A 79 18.92 -17.68 34.79
CA TRP A 79 19.21 -18.94 34.11
C TRP A 79 20.32 -19.69 34.85
N ASP A 80 20.11 -20.98 35.10
CA ASP A 80 21.10 -21.92 35.61
C ASP A 80 21.54 -22.84 34.45
N GLU A 81 22.80 -22.73 34.07
CA GLU A 81 23.36 -23.47 32.94
C GLU A 81 23.47 -24.98 33.24
N GLU A 82 23.68 -25.36 34.50
CA GLU A 82 23.83 -26.77 34.91
C GLU A 82 22.46 -27.46 34.98
N ALA A 83 21.48 -26.78 35.59
CA ALA A 83 20.11 -27.30 35.67
C ALA A 83 19.35 -27.17 34.35
N HIS A 84 19.83 -26.32 33.44
CA HIS A 84 19.13 -25.94 32.20
C HIS A 84 17.71 -25.41 32.47
N ASP A 85 17.58 -24.65 33.57
CA ASP A 85 16.30 -24.12 34.05
C ASP A 85 16.51 -22.74 34.73
N VAL A 86 15.41 -22.08 35.06
CA VAL A 86 15.41 -20.81 35.78
C VAL A 86 15.40 -21.07 37.29
N THR A 87 16.31 -20.43 38.00
CA THR A 87 16.29 -20.37 39.47
C THR A 87 15.18 -19.45 39.94
N TRP A 88 14.06 -20.04 40.37
CA TRP A 88 12.95 -19.28 40.94
C TRP A 88 13.17 -19.06 42.43
N SER A 89 12.76 -17.90 42.96
CA SER A 89 12.84 -17.65 44.40
C SER A 89 11.74 -18.42 45.16
N ARG A 90 10.64 -18.74 44.47
CA ARG A 90 9.53 -19.54 44.96
C ARG A 90 8.92 -20.36 43.82
N PHE A 91 8.43 -21.56 44.13
CA PHE A 91 7.66 -22.38 43.19
C PHE A 91 6.21 -22.60 43.68
N PRO A 92 5.19 -22.36 42.84
CA PRO A 92 5.27 -21.75 41.50
C PRO A 92 5.73 -20.27 41.56
N PRO A 93 6.33 -19.74 40.48
CA PRO A 93 6.88 -18.39 40.49
C PRO A 93 5.79 -17.33 40.57
N THR A 94 6.09 -16.22 41.24
CA THR A 94 5.18 -15.08 41.36
C THR A 94 5.02 -14.32 40.04
N GLU A 95 3.98 -13.51 39.91
CA GLU A 95 3.78 -12.65 38.73
C GLU A 95 5.01 -11.75 38.45
N PRO A 96 5.58 -11.03 39.43
CA PRO A 96 6.77 -10.20 39.20
C PRO A 96 7.99 -11.00 38.75
N GLU A 97 8.21 -12.18 39.34
CA GLU A 97 9.31 -13.08 38.91
C GLU A 97 9.11 -13.54 37.47
N THR A 98 7.90 -13.99 37.10
CA THR A 98 7.62 -14.39 35.73
C THR A 98 7.80 -13.22 34.75
N ALA A 99 7.37 -12.00 35.13
CA ALA A 99 7.54 -10.81 34.30
C ALA A 99 9.03 -10.45 34.08
N LEU A 100 9.85 -10.54 35.12
CA LEU A 100 11.30 -10.30 35.03
C LEU A 100 11.95 -11.32 34.09
N VAL A 101 11.63 -12.61 34.25
CA VAL A 101 12.22 -13.68 33.45
C VAL A 101 11.74 -13.66 31.99
N LEU A 102 10.48 -13.29 31.75
CA LEU A 102 10.00 -13.01 30.40
C LEU A 102 10.81 -11.92 29.70
N CYS A 103 11.43 -11.00 30.45
CA CYS A 103 12.27 -9.92 29.94
C CYS A 103 13.78 -10.21 30.03
N HIS A 104 14.17 -11.45 30.36
CA HIS A 104 15.56 -11.83 30.56
C HIS A 104 16.37 -11.81 29.26
N HIS A 105 17.68 -11.53 29.30
CA HIS A 105 18.51 -11.51 28.08
C HIS A 105 18.73 -12.91 27.46
N ARG A 106 18.90 -13.95 28.28
CA ARG A 106 18.91 -15.35 27.82
C ARG A 106 17.55 -15.72 27.29
N TRP A 107 17.52 -16.24 26.07
CA TRP A 107 16.29 -16.62 25.40
C TRP A 107 15.68 -17.88 26.00
N GLN A 108 16.51 -18.79 26.52
CA GLN A 108 16.06 -20.00 27.20
C GLN A 108 15.22 -19.67 28.44
N ALA A 109 15.68 -18.70 29.23
CA ALA A 109 14.92 -18.21 30.38
C ALA A 109 13.56 -17.61 29.95
N ARG A 110 13.54 -16.81 28.89
CA ARG A 110 12.29 -16.27 28.33
C ARG A 110 11.35 -17.36 27.85
N GLU A 111 11.88 -18.40 27.21
CA GLU A 111 11.11 -19.55 26.75
C GLU A 111 10.48 -20.31 27.93
N ALA A 112 11.28 -20.63 28.95
CA ALA A 112 10.84 -21.32 30.15
C ALA A 112 9.73 -20.54 30.88
N ALA A 113 9.86 -19.22 30.99
CA ALA A 113 8.86 -18.37 31.64
C ALA A 113 7.48 -18.39 30.97
N LEU A 114 7.39 -18.66 29.66
CA LEU A 114 6.12 -18.77 28.94
C LEU A 114 5.26 -19.96 29.41
N ALA A 115 5.84 -20.95 30.09
CA ALA A 115 5.07 -22.04 30.71
C ALA A 115 4.21 -21.55 31.90
N PHE A 116 4.58 -20.42 32.52
CA PHE A 116 3.94 -19.89 33.73
C PHE A 116 2.98 -18.72 33.46
N THR A 117 2.72 -18.39 32.19
CA THR A 117 1.79 -17.34 31.78
C THR A 117 0.32 -17.74 31.59
N PRO A 118 -0.04 -19.01 31.29
CA PRO A 118 -1.46 -19.38 31.15
C PRO A 118 -2.29 -19.00 32.38
N GLY A 119 -3.47 -18.41 32.16
CA GLY A 119 -4.38 -17.93 33.22
C GLY A 119 -3.94 -16.63 33.92
N ARG A 120 -2.77 -16.07 33.61
CA ARG A 120 -2.25 -14.84 34.22
C ARG A 120 -2.36 -13.65 33.26
N THR A 121 -3.55 -13.04 33.21
CA THR A 121 -3.88 -11.97 32.25
C THR A 121 -2.94 -10.77 32.32
N ALA A 122 -2.43 -10.43 33.52
CA ALA A 122 -1.46 -9.36 33.73
C ALA A 122 -0.13 -9.54 32.94
N LEU A 123 0.23 -10.79 32.58
CA LEU A 123 1.44 -11.10 31.83
C LEU A 123 1.24 -11.11 30.30
N LEU A 124 0.00 -11.07 29.82
CA LEU A 124 -0.29 -11.12 28.38
C LEU A 124 0.38 -9.99 27.57
N PRO A 125 0.51 -8.74 28.07
CA PRO A 125 1.31 -7.73 27.37
C PRO A 125 2.75 -8.17 27.09
N LEU A 126 3.40 -8.88 28.02
CA LEU A 126 4.74 -9.42 27.81
C LEU A 126 4.74 -10.61 26.85
N VAL A 127 3.69 -11.45 26.87
CA VAL A 127 3.50 -12.49 25.83
C VAL A 127 3.40 -11.87 24.43
N VAL A 128 2.68 -10.75 24.29
CA VAL A 128 2.61 -9.99 23.03
C VAL A 128 3.98 -9.47 22.61
N VAL A 129 4.77 -8.94 23.55
CA VAL A 129 6.17 -8.54 23.29
C VAL A 129 7.01 -9.74 22.83
N ARG A 130 6.83 -10.93 23.41
CA ARG A 130 7.54 -12.16 23.02
C ARG A 130 7.07 -12.77 21.70
N CYS A 131 5.88 -12.47 21.22
CA CYS A 131 5.46 -12.84 19.86
C CYS A 131 6.35 -12.21 18.76
N ALA A 132 7.12 -11.17 19.10
CA ALA A 132 8.08 -10.45 18.27
C ALA A 132 9.56 -10.71 18.67
N ASP A 133 9.86 -11.79 19.41
CA ASP A 133 11.22 -12.13 19.83
C ASP A 133 12.19 -12.38 18.65
N SER A 134 13.46 -12.04 18.83
CA SER A 134 14.52 -12.39 17.88
C SER A 134 14.69 -13.92 17.69
N ARG A 135 14.45 -14.72 18.73
CA ARG A 135 14.58 -16.18 18.70
C ARG A 135 13.28 -16.83 18.31
N ARG A 136 13.35 -17.79 17.39
CA ARG A 136 12.17 -18.43 16.80
C ARG A 136 11.40 -19.26 17.82
N GLU A 137 12.13 -19.96 18.67
CA GLU A 137 11.65 -20.84 19.73
C GLU A 137 10.75 -20.06 20.70
N VAL A 138 11.25 -18.94 21.22
CA VAL A 138 10.51 -18.03 22.10
C VAL A 138 9.28 -17.46 21.39
N ARG A 139 9.43 -17.00 20.13
CA ARG A 139 8.29 -16.48 19.36
C ARG A 139 7.19 -17.51 19.19
N GLU A 140 7.52 -18.69 18.71
CA GLU A 140 6.53 -19.72 18.40
C GLU A 140 5.84 -20.22 19.66
N ARG A 141 6.56 -20.33 20.78
CA ARG A 141 5.98 -20.60 22.09
C ARG A 141 5.02 -19.48 22.52
N ALA A 142 5.43 -18.21 22.44
CA ALA A 142 4.60 -17.07 22.83
C ALA A 142 3.35 -16.95 21.95
N ARG A 143 3.46 -17.20 20.65
CA ARG A 143 2.32 -17.20 19.71
C ARG A 143 1.30 -18.26 20.06
N ARG A 144 1.74 -19.47 20.44
CA ARG A 144 0.83 -20.53 20.92
C ARG A 144 0.12 -20.13 22.21
N VAL A 145 0.84 -19.53 23.16
CA VAL A 145 0.25 -19.01 24.40
C VAL A 145 -0.80 -17.93 24.11
N LEU A 146 -0.49 -16.96 23.25
CA LEU A 146 -1.44 -15.89 22.91
C LEU A 146 -2.66 -16.44 22.15
N ALA A 147 -2.47 -17.38 21.23
CA ALA A 147 -3.56 -18.01 20.49
C ALA A 147 -4.52 -18.75 21.44
N ALA A 148 -3.99 -19.58 22.34
CA ALA A 148 -4.79 -20.28 23.35
C ALA A 148 -5.53 -19.31 24.29
N ALA A 149 -4.89 -18.20 24.68
CA ALA A 149 -5.53 -17.20 25.53
C ALA A 149 -6.70 -16.48 24.83
N LEU A 150 -6.59 -16.25 23.51
CA LEU A 150 -7.66 -15.70 22.70
C LEU A 150 -8.80 -16.71 22.46
N GLU A 151 -8.47 -17.97 22.20
CA GLU A 151 -9.47 -19.04 22.01
C GLU A 151 -10.28 -19.32 23.27
N GLY A 152 -9.64 -19.24 24.45
CA GLY A 152 -10.30 -19.40 25.74
C GLY A 152 -11.00 -18.15 26.27
N ASP A 153 -11.08 -17.06 25.50
CA ASP A 153 -11.63 -15.75 25.90
C ASP A 153 -11.04 -15.19 27.22
N THR A 154 -9.79 -15.54 27.50
CA THR A 154 -9.05 -15.08 28.70
C THR A 154 -8.18 -13.86 28.40
N ALA A 155 -7.98 -13.53 27.12
CA ALA A 155 -7.22 -12.38 26.68
C ALA A 155 -8.15 -11.20 26.36
N PRO A 156 -8.07 -10.06 27.09
CA PRO A 156 -8.81 -8.86 26.75
C PRO A 156 -8.18 -8.21 25.51
N ALA A 157 -8.51 -8.74 24.33
CA ALA A 157 -7.88 -8.38 23.06
C ALA A 157 -7.82 -6.85 22.83
N PRO A 158 -8.88 -6.05 23.09
CA PRO A 158 -8.82 -4.60 22.95
C PRO A 158 -7.71 -3.94 23.77
N GLY A 159 -7.49 -4.42 25.00
CA GLY A 159 -6.46 -3.90 25.91
C GLY A 159 -5.03 -4.21 25.45
N LEU A 160 -4.85 -5.26 24.64
CA LEU A 160 -3.54 -5.70 24.15
C LEU A 160 -3.16 -5.08 22.78
N VAL A 161 -4.13 -4.59 22.00
CA VAL A 161 -3.90 -3.99 20.69
C VAL A 161 -2.85 -2.85 20.75
N PRO A 162 -2.87 -1.91 21.70
CA PRO A 162 -1.86 -0.85 21.77
C PRO A 162 -0.42 -1.39 21.87
N VAL A 163 -0.19 -2.43 22.67
CA VAL A 163 1.12 -3.10 22.82
C VAL A 163 1.50 -3.81 21.52
N ALA A 164 0.56 -4.54 20.92
CA ALA A 164 0.80 -5.26 19.67
C ALA A 164 1.16 -4.31 18.52
N LEU A 165 0.48 -3.17 18.40
CA LEU A 165 0.79 -2.13 17.42
C LEU A 165 2.18 -1.55 17.63
N ARG A 166 2.59 -1.31 18.89
CA ARG A 166 3.96 -0.88 19.19
C ARG A 166 4.98 -1.93 18.76
N MET A 167 4.68 -3.21 18.96
CA MET A 167 5.56 -4.31 18.56
C MET A 167 5.73 -4.44 17.05
N THR A 168 4.83 -3.89 16.23
CA THR A 168 5.01 -3.86 14.77
C THR A 168 6.30 -3.15 14.35
N LEU A 169 6.85 -2.28 15.19
CA LEU A 169 8.13 -1.61 14.93
C LEU A 169 9.35 -2.54 15.10
N ARG A 170 9.16 -3.73 15.67
CA ARG A 170 10.18 -4.78 15.75
C ARG A 170 10.05 -5.75 14.57
N PRO A 171 11.15 -6.38 14.15
CA PRO A 171 11.09 -7.56 13.29
C PRO A 171 10.10 -8.59 13.86
N HIS A 172 9.27 -9.17 12.99
CA HIS A 172 8.26 -10.20 13.33
C HIS A 172 7.08 -9.77 14.22
N GLY A 173 6.93 -8.48 14.54
CA GLY A 173 5.85 -8.00 15.42
C GLY A 173 4.46 -7.88 14.79
N ALA A 174 4.34 -8.01 13.47
CA ALA A 174 3.05 -7.90 12.77
C ALA A 174 2.05 -8.99 13.20
N TRP A 175 2.52 -10.21 13.51
CA TRP A 175 1.66 -11.36 13.79
C TRP A 175 0.70 -11.12 14.97
N ALA A 176 1.19 -10.58 16.09
CA ALA A 176 0.35 -10.35 17.26
C ALA A 176 -0.67 -9.25 17.01
N ALA A 177 -0.29 -8.19 16.29
CA ALA A 177 -1.21 -7.12 15.90
C ALA A 177 -2.33 -7.67 15.00
N GLU A 178 -1.99 -8.54 14.04
CA GLU A 178 -2.97 -9.18 13.16
C GLU A 178 -3.96 -10.05 13.93
N ARG A 179 -3.49 -10.87 14.87
CA ARG A 179 -4.38 -11.73 15.67
C ARG A 179 -5.25 -10.94 16.65
N LEU A 180 -4.70 -9.93 17.31
CA LEU A 180 -5.42 -9.14 18.30
C LEU A 180 -6.42 -8.17 17.69
N LEU A 181 -6.09 -7.53 16.57
CA LEU A 181 -7.06 -6.70 15.85
C LEU A 181 -8.23 -7.55 15.34
N ALA A 182 -7.98 -8.76 14.85
CA ALA A 182 -9.05 -9.67 14.44
C ALA A 182 -9.95 -10.12 15.61
N ALA A 183 -9.44 -10.13 16.84
CA ALA A 183 -10.19 -10.56 18.03
C ALA A 183 -10.81 -9.41 18.84
N ALA A 184 -10.33 -8.16 18.68
CA ALA A 184 -10.72 -7.05 19.55
C ALA A 184 -12.10 -6.46 19.26
N GLY A 185 -12.73 -6.73 18.11
CA GLY A 185 -13.95 -6.03 17.72
C GLY A 185 -13.74 -4.51 17.63
N PRO A 186 -14.74 -3.69 18.04
CA PRO A 186 -14.70 -2.23 17.90
C PRO A 186 -13.46 -1.57 18.50
N LEU A 187 -12.66 -0.94 17.63
CA LEU A 187 -11.47 -0.19 18.02
C LEU A 187 -11.87 1.20 18.53
N SER A 188 -11.26 1.63 19.63
CA SER A 188 -11.35 3.03 20.08
C SER A 188 -10.72 3.98 19.05
N ALA A 189 -11.18 5.24 19.01
CA ALA A 189 -10.69 6.24 18.05
C ALA A 189 -9.16 6.44 18.12
N ALA A 190 -8.58 6.44 19.31
CA ALA A 190 -7.13 6.57 19.51
C ALA A 190 -6.34 5.37 18.93
N VAL A 191 -6.89 4.16 19.06
CA VAL A 191 -6.30 2.95 18.49
C VAL A 191 -6.44 2.95 16.97
N ALA A 192 -7.63 3.31 16.45
CA ALA A 192 -7.88 3.44 15.01
C ALA A 192 -6.89 4.40 14.33
N ALA A 193 -6.62 5.58 14.92
CA ALA A 193 -5.65 6.52 14.40
C ALA A 193 -4.23 5.93 14.31
N ARG A 194 -3.81 5.21 15.36
CA ARG A 194 -2.50 4.54 15.39
C ARG A 194 -2.39 3.42 14.36
N VAL A 195 -3.46 2.64 14.16
CA VAL A 195 -3.52 1.61 13.11
C VAL A 195 -3.39 2.26 11.73
N GLY A 196 -4.14 3.33 11.46
CA GLY A 196 -4.09 4.06 10.18
C GLY A 196 -2.71 4.65 9.87
N ALA A 197 -1.98 5.09 10.90
CA ALA A 197 -0.62 5.63 10.78
C ALA A 197 0.49 4.56 10.73
N SER A 198 0.16 3.27 10.85
CA SER A 198 1.16 2.21 10.86
C SER A 198 1.96 2.17 9.55
N PRO A 199 3.30 1.98 9.58
CA PRO A 199 4.08 1.78 8.37
C PRO A 199 3.74 0.45 7.67
N HIS A 200 3.19 -0.53 8.40
CA HIS A 200 2.87 -1.86 7.89
C HIS A 200 1.51 -1.92 7.22
N ARG A 201 1.50 -2.33 5.95
CA ARG A 201 0.29 -2.41 5.13
C ARG A 201 -0.77 -3.35 5.70
N SER A 202 -0.40 -4.54 6.19
CA SER A 202 -1.38 -5.51 6.71
C SER A 202 -2.14 -4.97 7.92
N VAL A 203 -1.45 -4.25 8.81
CA VAL A 203 -2.02 -3.62 10.00
C VAL A 203 -3.03 -2.54 9.62
N ARG A 204 -2.68 -1.64 8.69
CA ARG A 204 -3.61 -0.61 8.19
C ARG A 204 -4.87 -1.24 7.58
N LEU A 205 -4.71 -2.29 6.78
CA LEU A 205 -5.83 -2.97 6.13
C LEU A 205 -6.74 -3.67 7.13
N LEU A 206 -6.16 -4.40 8.08
CA LEU A 206 -6.94 -5.11 9.07
C LEU A 206 -7.71 -4.15 9.97
N GLY A 207 -7.07 -3.09 10.50
CA GLY A 207 -7.81 -2.12 11.31
C GLY A 207 -8.87 -1.35 10.52
N THR A 208 -8.65 -1.13 9.21
CA THR A 208 -9.72 -0.59 8.35
C THR A 208 -10.89 -1.56 8.27
N ARG A 209 -10.66 -2.87 8.07
CA ARG A 209 -11.71 -3.89 8.03
C ARG A 209 -12.50 -3.97 9.33
N CYS A 210 -11.83 -4.06 10.48
CA CYS A 210 -12.49 -4.09 11.78
C CYS A 210 -13.41 -2.87 11.96
N ARG A 211 -12.90 -1.66 11.68
CA ARG A 211 -13.73 -0.44 11.75
C ARG A 211 -14.97 -0.51 10.86
N LEU A 212 -14.84 -1.06 9.65
CA LEU A 212 -15.96 -1.19 8.72
C LEU A 212 -16.99 -2.22 9.18
N GLU A 213 -16.55 -3.36 9.70
CA GLU A 213 -17.41 -4.44 10.22
C GLU A 213 -18.26 -3.95 11.41
N ASP A 214 -17.68 -3.11 12.27
CA ASP A 214 -18.37 -2.55 13.43
C ASP A 214 -19.26 -1.33 13.08
N GLY A 215 -19.35 -0.95 11.81
CA GLY A 215 -20.15 0.18 11.34
C GLY A 215 -19.67 1.56 11.83
N SER A 216 -18.49 1.64 12.45
CA SER A 216 -18.00 2.83 13.16
C SER A 216 -17.83 4.09 12.27
N PRO A 217 -17.30 4.01 11.04
CA PRO A 217 -17.08 5.22 10.23
C PRO A 217 -18.39 5.78 9.68
N GLY A 218 -18.64 7.08 9.91
CA GLY A 218 -19.70 7.82 9.20
C GLY A 218 -19.40 7.96 7.70
N SER A 219 -20.41 8.33 6.89
CA SER A 219 -20.21 8.45 5.43
C SER A 219 -19.15 9.49 5.07
N GLY A 220 -19.05 10.61 5.81
CA GLY A 220 -18.01 11.62 5.59
C GLY A 220 -16.59 11.09 5.77
N GLU A 221 -16.34 10.30 6.83
CA GLU A 221 -15.02 9.66 7.06
C GLU A 221 -14.66 8.66 5.96
N LEU A 222 -15.66 7.91 5.47
CA LEU A 222 -15.47 6.98 4.35
C LEU A 222 -15.14 7.72 3.06
N THR A 223 -15.82 8.83 2.78
CA THR A 223 -15.56 9.68 1.62
C THR A 223 -14.14 10.24 1.68
N GLU A 224 -13.74 10.83 2.81
CA GLU A 224 -12.38 11.33 2.98
C GLU A 224 -11.35 10.23 2.75
N SER A 225 -11.52 9.07 3.41
CA SER A 225 -10.61 7.93 3.27
C SER A 225 -10.56 7.38 1.85
N ALA A 226 -11.69 7.30 1.15
CA ALA A 226 -11.75 6.85 -0.24
C ALA A 226 -10.99 7.78 -1.20
N LEU A 227 -10.96 9.09 -0.92
CA LEU A 227 -10.33 10.09 -1.77
C LEU A 227 -8.84 10.31 -1.44
N THR A 228 -8.46 10.29 -0.17
CA THR A 228 -7.15 10.77 0.28
C THR A 228 -6.22 9.69 0.82
N ALA A 229 -6.73 8.48 1.14
CA ALA A 229 -5.88 7.46 1.77
C ALA A 229 -4.70 7.08 0.86
N ARG A 230 -3.51 7.05 1.46
CA ARG A 230 -2.26 6.75 0.76
C ARG A 230 -2.22 5.32 0.21
N ASP A 231 -2.88 4.37 0.90
CA ASP A 231 -2.90 2.96 0.52
C ASP A 231 -4.09 2.66 -0.42
N PRO A 232 -3.84 2.22 -1.67
CA PRO A 232 -4.91 1.92 -2.62
C PRO A 232 -5.92 0.88 -2.12
N ALA A 233 -5.49 -0.08 -1.29
CA ALA A 233 -6.39 -1.10 -0.77
C ALA A 233 -7.29 -0.57 0.36
N VAL A 234 -6.80 0.40 1.16
CA VAL A 234 -7.66 1.13 2.11
C VAL A 234 -8.69 1.96 1.37
N ARG A 235 -8.28 2.70 0.31
CA ARG A 235 -9.24 3.44 -0.54
C ARG A 235 -10.32 2.53 -1.11
N HIS A 236 -9.94 1.36 -1.62
CA HIS A 236 -10.89 0.41 -2.18
C HIS A 236 -11.89 -0.11 -1.14
N LEU A 237 -11.42 -0.47 0.07
CA LEU A 237 -12.30 -0.91 1.16
C LEU A 237 -13.29 0.20 1.57
N CYS A 238 -12.80 1.43 1.78
CA CYS A 238 -13.66 2.56 2.14
C CYS A 238 -14.65 2.92 1.02
N THR A 239 -14.22 2.85 -0.24
CA THR A 239 -15.10 3.03 -1.41
C THR A 239 -16.20 1.96 -1.41
N GLY A 240 -15.86 0.68 -1.25
CA GLY A 240 -16.83 -0.40 -1.21
C GLY A 240 -17.84 -0.26 -0.07
N ALA A 241 -17.37 0.11 1.12
CA ALA A 241 -18.24 0.35 2.27
C ALA A 241 -19.17 1.55 2.07
N LEU A 242 -18.70 2.64 1.44
CA LEU A 242 -19.54 3.79 1.11
C LEU A 242 -20.58 3.43 0.06
N LEU A 243 -20.20 2.69 -0.98
CA LEU A 243 -21.11 2.24 -2.04
C LEU A 243 -22.15 1.23 -1.54
N ALA A 244 -21.85 0.46 -0.50
CA ALA A 244 -22.82 -0.41 0.17
C ALA A 244 -23.94 0.38 0.87
N ARG A 245 -23.72 1.67 1.16
CA ARG A 245 -24.73 2.57 1.76
C ARG A 245 -25.57 3.31 0.72
N VAL A 246 -25.23 3.21 -0.56
CA VAL A 246 -25.95 3.88 -1.65
C VAL A 246 -27.26 3.14 -1.90
N THR A 247 -28.37 3.86 -1.69
CA THR A 247 -29.74 3.39 -1.93
C THR A 247 -30.39 4.19 -3.06
N ALA A 248 -31.58 3.77 -3.51
CA ALA A 248 -32.36 4.50 -4.49
C ALA A 248 -32.63 5.95 -4.01
N GLY A 249 -32.39 6.93 -4.88
CA GLY A 249 -32.46 8.35 -4.58
C GLY A 249 -31.15 8.95 -4.03
N ASP A 250 -30.20 8.13 -3.57
CA ASP A 250 -28.91 8.53 -2.98
C ASP A 250 -29.04 9.76 -2.04
N PRO A 251 -29.81 9.64 -0.94
CA PRO A 251 -30.06 10.76 -0.05
C PRO A 251 -28.74 11.26 0.55
N GLY A 252 -28.40 12.52 0.26
CA GLY A 252 -27.11 13.12 0.65
C GLY A 252 -26.03 13.11 -0.44
N ARG A 253 -26.34 12.62 -1.65
CA ARG A 253 -25.46 12.66 -2.83
C ARG A 253 -24.07 12.06 -2.56
N LEU A 254 -24.04 10.87 -1.97
CA LEU A 254 -22.81 10.20 -1.54
C LEU A 254 -21.88 9.87 -2.72
N LEU A 255 -22.44 9.72 -3.93
CA LEU A 255 -21.68 9.43 -5.14
C LEU A 255 -20.89 10.63 -5.66
N ASP A 256 -21.36 11.87 -5.45
CA ASP A 256 -20.83 13.05 -6.14
C ASP A 256 -19.31 13.25 -5.93
N PRO A 257 -18.77 13.14 -4.70
CA PRO A 257 -17.33 13.24 -4.48
C PRO A 257 -16.55 12.11 -5.17
N LEU A 258 -17.14 10.92 -5.26
CA LEU A 258 -16.49 9.74 -5.85
C LEU A 258 -16.47 9.79 -7.38
N LEU A 259 -17.47 10.41 -8.01
CA LEU A 259 -17.53 10.61 -9.47
C LEU A 259 -16.39 11.52 -9.97
N GLY A 260 -15.87 12.40 -9.11
CA GLY A 260 -14.71 13.26 -9.37
C GLY A 260 -13.37 12.73 -8.82
N ALA A 261 -13.35 11.52 -8.25
CA ALA A 261 -12.16 11.02 -7.56
C ALA A 261 -10.93 10.91 -8.49
N PRO A 262 -9.70 11.13 -8.01
CA PRO A 262 -8.49 10.96 -8.84
C PRO A 262 -8.28 9.49 -9.25
N SER A 263 -8.73 8.55 -8.42
CA SER A 263 -8.68 7.11 -8.66
C SER A 263 -9.74 6.69 -9.69
N ALA A 264 -9.31 6.22 -10.87
CA ALA A 264 -10.21 5.71 -11.91
C ALA A 264 -11.05 4.52 -11.44
N VAL A 265 -10.50 3.66 -10.57
CA VAL A 265 -11.26 2.54 -9.97
C VAL A 265 -12.41 3.06 -9.12
N THR A 266 -12.14 4.09 -8.29
CA THR A 266 -13.15 4.72 -7.44
C THR A 266 -14.24 5.39 -8.28
N ARG A 267 -13.85 6.17 -9.31
CA ARG A 267 -14.82 6.76 -10.25
C ARG A 267 -15.66 5.70 -10.94
N SER A 268 -15.03 4.64 -11.46
CA SER A 268 -15.73 3.56 -12.17
C SER A 268 -16.75 2.86 -11.25
N SER A 269 -16.39 2.58 -10.00
CA SER A 269 -17.35 2.00 -9.04
C SER A 269 -18.50 2.95 -8.70
N ALA A 270 -18.24 4.25 -8.60
CA ALA A 270 -19.27 5.27 -8.37
C ALA A 270 -20.21 5.41 -9.58
N VAL A 271 -19.67 5.42 -10.80
CA VAL A 271 -20.46 5.43 -12.04
C VAL A 271 -21.37 4.21 -12.10
N THR A 272 -20.87 3.00 -11.84
CA THR A 272 -21.71 1.80 -11.77
C THR A 272 -22.83 1.91 -10.74
N ALA A 273 -22.59 2.59 -9.62
CA ALA A 273 -23.58 2.76 -8.56
C ALA A 273 -24.68 3.79 -8.90
N LEU A 274 -24.51 4.62 -9.93
CA LEU A 274 -25.55 5.57 -10.39
C LEU A 274 -26.86 4.86 -10.74
N HIS A 275 -26.80 3.69 -11.37
CA HIS A 275 -27.99 2.90 -11.70
C HIS A 275 -28.77 2.51 -10.44
N ARG A 276 -28.09 1.96 -9.43
CA ARG A 276 -28.70 1.60 -8.14
C ARG A 276 -29.28 2.82 -7.42
N ALA A 277 -28.65 3.97 -7.57
CA ALA A 277 -29.12 5.24 -7.03
C ALA A 277 -30.34 5.83 -7.76
N GLY A 278 -30.80 5.25 -8.88
CA GLY A 278 -31.84 5.84 -9.73
C GLY A 278 -31.36 7.07 -10.51
N ARG A 279 -30.04 7.25 -10.61
CA ARG A 279 -29.34 8.36 -11.28
C ARG A 279 -28.63 7.91 -12.56
N GLY A 280 -29.06 6.78 -13.15
CA GLY A 280 -28.38 6.12 -14.27
C GLY A 280 -28.16 7.03 -15.48
N ARG A 281 -29.09 7.94 -15.77
CA ARG A 281 -28.96 8.94 -16.85
C ARG A 281 -27.73 9.85 -16.71
N GLU A 282 -27.22 10.06 -15.50
CA GLU A 282 -26.00 10.86 -15.29
C GLU A 282 -24.73 10.17 -15.83
N ALA A 283 -24.77 8.86 -16.08
CA ALA A 283 -23.62 8.12 -16.59
C ALA A 283 -23.12 8.64 -17.95
N GLY A 284 -23.98 9.31 -18.73
CA GLY A 284 -23.59 9.96 -19.99
C GLY A 284 -22.43 10.94 -19.86
N ALA A 285 -22.35 11.68 -18.74
CA ALA A 285 -21.26 12.63 -18.47
C ALA A 285 -19.88 11.95 -18.33
N HIS A 286 -19.84 10.63 -18.13
CA HIS A 286 -18.63 9.86 -17.93
C HIS A 286 -18.18 9.06 -19.17
N LEU A 287 -18.90 9.17 -20.30
CA LEU A 287 -18.51 8.53 -21.55
C LEU A 287 -17.16 9.06 -22.09
N ALA A 288 -16.86 10.33 -21.82
CA ALA A 288 -15.60 10.95 -22.24
C ALA A 288 -14.46 10.84 -21.20
N ASP A 289 -14.61 10.05 -20.13
CA ASP A 289 -13.56 9.91 -19.10
C ASP A 289 -12.24 9.42 -19.74
N PRO A 290 -11.08 9.93 -19.30
CA PRO A 290 -9.78 9.47 -19.82
C PRO A 290 -9.53 7.97 -19.58
N SER A 291 -10.15 7.36 -18.57
CA SER A 291 -9.95 5.97 -18.20
C SER A 291 -10.94 5.02 -18.88
N ALA A 292 -10.42 3.98 -19.55
CA ALA A 292 -11.23 2.96 -20.21
C ALA A 292 -12.18 2.21 -19.25
N VAL A 293 -11.78 1.96 -18.00
CA VAL A 293 -12.65 1.29 -17.00
C VAL A 293 -13.82 2.17 -16.55
N VAL A 294 -13.65 3.50 -16.53
CA VAL A 294 -14.75 4.43 -16.23
C VAL A 294 -15.71 4.50 -17.42
N ARG A 295 -15.20 4.63 -18.64
CA ARG A 295 -16.03 4.59 -19.87
C ARG A 295 -16.81 3.29 -19.98
N SER A 296 -16.20 2.16 -19.64
CA SER A 296 -16.85 0.85 -19.63
C SER A 296 -18.02 0.80 -18.63
N ALA A 297 -17.82 1.33 -17.42
CA ALA A 297 -18.88 1.46 -16.42
C ALA A 297 -20.02 2.37 -16.91
N ALA A 298 -19.69 3.50 -17.54
CA ALA A 298 -20.68 4.41 -18.12
C ALA A 298 -21.52 3.72 -19.21
N ARG A 299 -20.88 3.00 -20.15
CA ARG A 299 -21.58 2.20 -21.17
C ARG A 299 -22.47 1.13 -20.55
N LEU A 300 -22.01 0.44 -19.51
CA LEU A 300 -22.81 -0.56 -18.80
C LEU A 300 -24.08 0.07 -18.22
N VAL A 301 -23.95 1.18 -17.51
CA VAL A 301 -25.10 1.87 -16.88
C VAL A 301 -26.07 2.38 -17.93
N LEU A 302 -25.61 3.01 -19.01
CA LEU A 302 -26.51 3.46 -20.08
C LEU A 302 -27.30 2.30 -20.71
N ARG A 303 -26.68 1.14 -20.92
CA ARG A 303 -27.40 -0.05 -21.40
C ARG A 303 -28.46 -0.53 -20.41
N LEU A 304 -28.19 -0.44 -19.10
CA LEU A 304 -29.18 -0.76 -18.07
C LEU A 304 -30.36 0.22 -18.07
N GLU A 305 -30.13 1.47 -18.48
CA GLU A 305 -31.17 2.48 -18.71
C GLU A 305 -31.86 2.35 -20.08
N GLY A 306 -31.49 1.36 -20.90
CA GLY A 306 -32.04 1.16 -22.24
C GLY A 306 -31.52 2.13 -23.31
N GLU A 307 -30.44 2.87 -23.03
CA GLU A 307 -29.80 3.76 -23.99
C GLU A 307 -28.72 3.05 -24.81
N ASP A 308 -28.55 3.44 -26.08
CA ASP A 308 -27.44 2.99 -26.93
C ASP A 308 -26.18 3.86 -26.69
N PRO A 309 -25.11 3.32 -26.07
CA PRO A 309 -23.90 4.09 -25.87
C PRO A 309 -23.20 4.44 -27.18
N GLY A 310 -23.36 3.64 -28.24
CA GLY A 310 -22.80 3.91 -29.56
C GLY A 310 -23.38 5.19 -30.16
N ALA A 311 -24.70 5.36 -30.10
CA ALA A 311 -25.37 6.61 -30.44
C ALA A 311 -24.82 7.82 -29.69
N ARG A 312 -24.64 7.69 -28.37
CA ARG A 312 -24.08 8.78 -27.56
C ARG A 312 -22.64 9.14 -27.95
N TYR A 313 -21.79 8.16 -28.25
CA TYR A 313 -20.44 8.45 -28.74
C TYR A 313 -20.44 9.11 -30.12
N ARG A 314 -21.37 8.72 -31.00
CA ARG A 314 -21.53 9.38 -32.30
C ARG A 314 -21.93 10.84 -32.15
N GLU A 315 -22.91 11.14 -31.29
CA GLU A 315 -23.30 12.51 -30.93
C GLU A 315 -22.09 13.30 -30.41
N LEU A 316 -21.37 12.76 -29.41
CA LEU A 316 -20.20 13.41 -28.83
C LEU A 316 -19.06 13.66 -29.82
N CYS A 317 -18.90 12.81 -30.84
CA CYS A 317 -17.86 12.96 -31.86
C CYS A 317 -18.31 13.85 -33.03
N ALA A 318 -19.61 13.95 -33.29
CA ALA A 318 -20.19 14.82 -34.31
C ALA A 318 -20.33 16.28 -33.84
N ASP A 319 -20.61 16.49 -32.55
CA ASP A 319 -20.76 17.82 -31.93
C ASP A 319 -19.40 18.50 -31.70
N GLY A 320 -18.78 18.98 -32.79
CA GLY A 320 -17.51 19.67 -32.81
C GLY A 320 -17.62 21.20 -32.72
N ALA A 321 -18.38 21.75 -31.77
CA ALA A 321 -18.41 23.21 -31.57
C ALA A 321 -17.05 23.72 -31.04
N GLY A 322 -16.25 24.33 -31.92
CA GLY A 322 -15.05 25.12 -31.60
C GLY A 322 -13.80 24.33 -31.20
N ALA A 323 -13.84 23.62 -30.06
CA ALA A 323 -12.68 22.94 -29.48
C ALA A 323 -12.53 21.47 -29.92
N GLY A 324 -13.55 20.92 -30.59
CA GLY A 324 -13.61 19.50 -30.95
C GLY A 324 -14.02 18.59 -29.78
N PRO A 325 -14.25 17.30 -30.06
CA PRO A 325 -14.66 16.31 -29.05
C PRO A 325 -13.57 16.06 -28.01
N ALA A 326 -13.93 15.60 -26.82
CA ALA A 326 -12.93 15.17 -25.84
C ALA A 326 -12.20 13.89 -26.31
N PRO A 327 -10.87 13.74 -26.11
CA PRO A 327 -10.13 12.53 -26.52
C PRO A 327 -10.71 11.21 -25.99
N GLY A 328 -11.29 11.21 -24.79
CA GLY A 328 -11.95 10.04 -24.22
C GLY A 328 -13.16 9.56 -25.03
N ALA A 329 -13.89 10.48 -25.68
CA ALA A 329 -15.02 10.13 -26.53
C ALA A 329 -14.58 9.36 -27.78
N LEU A 330 -13.45 9.72 -28.38
CA LEU A 330 -12.87 9.03 -29.54
C LEU A 330 -12.48 7.59 -29.18
N PHE A 331 -11.87 7.39 -28.01
CA PHE A 331 -11.58 6.03 -27.52
C PHE A 331 -12.86 5.26 -27.23
N GLY A 332 -13.84 5.91 -26.61
CA GLY A 332 -15.12 5.30 -26.30
C GLY A 332 -15.92 4.88 -27.54
N LEU A 333 -15.86 5.65 -28.64
CA LEU A 333 -16.45 5.31 -29.93
C LEU A 333 -15.81 4.06 -30.55
N ALA A 334 -14.47 3.97 -30.51
CA ALA A 334 -13.77 2.78 -30.96
C ALA A 334 -14.10 1.56 -30.09
N GLU A 335 -14.18 1.74 -28.76
CA GLU A 335 -14.55 0.68 -27.80
C GLU A 335 -16.00 0.21 -27.95
N SER A 336 -16.91 1.05 -28.46
CA SER A 336 -18.30 0.64 -28.66
C SER A 336 -18.50 -0.25 -29.89
N GLY A 337 -17.52 -0.30 -30.80
CA GLY A 337 -17.62 -1.08 -32.04
C GLY A 337 -18.71 -0.56 -32.98
N ALA A 338 -18.98 0.76 -32.97
CA ALA A 338 -19.99 1.33 -33.86
C ALA A 338 -19.52 1.20 -35.32
N PRO A 339 -20.40 0.77 -36.25
CA PRO A 339 -20.00 0.41 -37.62
C PRO A 339 -19.47 1.59 -38.44
N ASP A 340 -19.84 2.81 -38.09
CA ASP A 340 -19.43 4.09 -38.70
C ASP A 340 -18.31 4.81 -37.92
N ALA A 341 -17.78 4.18 -36.86
CA ALA A 341 -16.76 4.80 -36.01
C ALA A 341 -15.54 5.27 -36.80
N ALA A 342 -15.05 4.45 -37.73
CA ALA A 342 -13.89 4.81 -38.56
C ALA A 342 -14.14 6.06 -39.41
N ALA A 343 -15.33 6.18 -40.00
CA ALA A 343 -15.72 7.33 -40.83
C ALA A 343 -15.73 8.64 -40.02
N LEU A 344 -16.15 8.59 -38.76
CA LEU A 344 -16.14 9.75 -37.86
C LEU A 344 -14.74 10.09 -37.31
N LEU A 345 -13.87 9.08 -37.13
CA LEU A 345 -12.52 9.26 -36.59
C LEU A 345 -11.51 9.75 -37.63
N ARG A 346 -11.64 9.33 -38.91
CA ARG A 346 -10.69 9.66 -39.98
C ARG A 346 -10.45 11.17 -40.15
N PRO A 347 -11.47 12.05 -40.21
CA PRO A 347 -11.24 13.49 -40.33
C PRO A 347 -10.45 14.09 -39.16
N LEU A 348 -10.54 13.49 -37.97
CA LEU A 348 -9.89 13.99 -36.75
C LEU A 348 -8.38 13.73 -36.73
N THR A 349 -7.84 12.89 -37.62
CA THR A 349 -6.38 12.72 -37.77
C THR A 349 -5.71 13.96 -38.35
N ALA A 350 -6.47 14.88 -38.97
CA ALA A 350 -5.99 16.17 -39.48
C ALA A 350 -6.40 17.36 -38.58
N HIS A 351 -6.95 17.10 -37.39
CA HIS A 351 -7.43 18.16 -36.49
C HIS A 351 -6.29 19.12 -36.06
N PRO A 352 -6.52 20.44 -35.90
CA PRO A 352 -5.48 21.39 -35.49
C PRO A 352 -4.85 21.03 -34.13
N GLU A 353 -5.64 20.50 -33.19
CA GLU A 353 -5.13 20.05 -31.90
C GLU A 353 -4.46 18.67 -31.98
N GLY A 354 -3.17 18.61 -31.68
CA GLY A 354 -2.38 17.37 -31.74
C GLY A 354 -2.80 16.28 -30.74
N ARG A 355 -3.52 16.63 -29.67
CA ARG A 355 -4.09 15.61 -28.75
C ARG A 355 -5.22 14.84 -29.42
N LEU A 356 -6.05 15.51 -30.23
CA LEU A 356 -7.14 14.87 -30.96
C LEU A 356 -6.64 14.04 -32.11
N ARG A 357 -5.62 14.51 -32.86
CA ARG A 357 -4.94 13.69 -33.86
C ARG A 357 -4.41 12.39 -33.26
N ALA A 358 -3.74 12.48 -32.11
CA ALA A 358 -3.17 11.32 -31.43
C ALA A 358 -4.25 10.33 -30.95
N ALA A 359 -5.36 10.84 -30.39
CA ALA A 359 -6.48 10.03 -29.94
C ALA A 359 -7.19 9.36 -31.14
N ALA A 360 -7.45 10.09 -32.21
CA ALA A 360 -8.08 9.58 -33.43
C ALA A 360 -7.25 8.45 -34.05
N LEU A 361 -5.95 8.64 -34.18
CA LEU A 361 -5.04 7.62 -34.70
C LEU A 361 -5.01 6.37 -33.81
N ALA A 362 -4.96 6.57 -32.49
CA ALA A 362 -4.98 5.46 -31.54
C ALA A 362 -6.31 4.70 -31.55
N SER A 363 -7.44 5.39 -31.74
CA SER A 363 -8.77 4.81 -31.90
C SER A 363 -8.94 4.05 -33.22
N LEU A 364 -8.48 4.61 -34.35
CA LEU A 364 -8.48 3.91 -35.64
C LEU A 364 -7.66 2.61 -35.58
N ARG A 365 -6.51 2.65 -34.90
CA ARG A 365 -5.70 1.44 -34.63
C ARG A 365 -6.47 0.38 -33.83
N MET A 366 -7.33 0.79 -32.90
CA MET A 366 -8.16 -0.18 -32.14
C MET A 366 -9.22 -0.84 -33.01
N LEU A 367 -9.65 -0.19 -34.08
CA LEU A 367 -10.61 -0.68 -35.06
C LEU A 367 -9.95 -1.44 -36.22
N ASP A 368 -8.62 -1.53 -36.25
CA ASP A 368 -7.84 -2.06 -37.39
C ASP A 368 -8.06 -1.28 -38.71
N GLU A 369 -8.32 0.03 -38.59
CA GLU A 369 -8.69 0.93 -39.70
C GLU A 369 -7.55 1.88 -40.10
N VAL A 370 -6.30 1.44 -39.91
CA VAL A 370 -5.08 2.20 -40.21
C VAL A 370 -4.28 1.56 -41.34
N SER A 371 -3.68 2.37 -42.22
CA SER A 371 -2.73 1.90 -43.23
C SER A 371 -1.29 2.20 -42.82
N PRO A 372 -0.29 1.35 -43.16
CA PRO A 372 1.11 1.65 -42.89
C PRO A 372 1.55 3.03 -43.43
N ASP A 373 1.06 3.44 -44.60
CA ASP A 373 1.41 4.73 -45.22
C ASP A 373 0.89 5.93 -44.40
N ASP A 374 -0.34 5.85 -43.90
CA ASP A 374 -0.91 6.89 -43.02
C ASP A 374 -0.10 6.99 -41.72
N LEU A 375 0.30 5.84 -41.17
CA LEU A 375 1.07 5.79 -39.94
C LEU A 375 2.50 6.31 -40.13
N MET A 376 3.13 6.01 -41.27
CA MET A 376 4.44 6.55 -41.64
C MET A 376 4.37 8.07 -41.77
N SER A 377 3.32 8.61 -42.41
CA SER A 377 3.09 10.05 -42.50
C SER A 377 2.89 10.70 -41.12
N ALA A 378 2.15 10.05 -40.22
CA ALA A 378 1.91 10.54 -38.86
C ALA A 378 3.18 10.56 -37.96
N MET A 379 4.26 9.88 -38.35
CA MET A 379 5.55 9.96 -37.65
C MET A 379 6.27 11.29 -37.87
N GLU A 380 5.85 12.08 -38.87
CA GLU A 380 6.37 13.42 -39.14
C GLU A 380 5.60 14.52 -38.40
N ASP A 381 4.57 14.16 -37.63
CA ASP A 381 3.76 15.11 -36.89
C ASP A 381 4.60 15.88 -35.85
N PRO A 382 4.45 17.21 -35.74
CA PRO A 382 5.22 18.00 -34.77
C PRO A 382 4.88 17.70 -33.30
N HIS A 383 3.74 17.05 -33.03
CA HIS A 383 3.24 16.80 -31.69
C HIS A 383 3.63 15.39 -31.19
N PRO A 384 4.47 15.27 -30.15
CA PRO A 384 5.04 13.98 -29.73
C PRO A 384 4.01 12.86 -29.40
N PRO A 385 2.84 13.16 -28.80
CA PRO A 385 1.78 12.16 -28.65
C PRO A 385 1.30 11.50 -29.95
N VAL A 386 1.27 12.20 -31.09
CA VAL A 386 0.86 11.65 -32.39
C VAL A 386 1.90 10.63 -32.86
N VAL A 387 3.17 11.03 -32.86
CA VAL A 387 4.30 10.14 -33.21
C VAL A 387 4.33 8.90 -32.32
N ARG A 388 4.05 9.03 -31.02
CA ARG A 388 3.93 7.86 -30.12
C ARG A 388 2.76 6.94 -30.46
N ALA A 389 1.62 7.49 -30.88
CA ALA A 389 0.46 6.70 -31.31
C ALA A 389 0.76 5.98 -32.64
N ALA A 390 1.32 6.69 -33.62
CA ALA A 390 1.75 6.16 -34.92
C ALA A 390 2.77 5.03 -34.75
N ARG A 391 3.82 5.26 -33.94
CA ARG A 391 4.81 4.24 -33.60
C ARG A 391 4.18 2.98 -33.02
N LYS A 392 3.25 3.11 -32.06
CA LYS A 392 2.55 1.95 -31.46
C LYS A 392 1.72 1.20 -32.50
N ALA A 393 1.13 1.91 -33.45
CA ALA A 393 0.36 1.33 -34.55
C ALA A 393 1.25 0.65 -35.60
N LEU A 394 2.48 1.12 -35.82
CA LEU A 394 3.42 0.58 -36.80
C LEU A 394 4.11 -0.71 -36.35
N VAL A 395 4.23 -0.98 -35.04
CA VAL A 395 4.97 -2.15 -34.54
C VAL A 395 4.54 -3.48 -35.21
N PRO A 396 3.24 -3.79 -35.35
CA PRO A 396 2.81 -5.01 -36.04
C PRO A 396 3.22 -5.08 -37.52
N TYR A 397 3.39 -3.93 -38.18
CA TYR A 397 3.75 -3.82 -39.60
C TYR A 397 5.23 -3.54 -39.82
N VAL A 398 6.05 -3.53 -38.77
CA VAL A 398 7.40 -2.96 -38.84
C VAL A 398 8.28 -3.62 -39.90
N LEU A 399 8.10 -4.92 -40.17
CA LEU A 399 8.83 -5.66 -41.21
C LEU A 399 8.39 -5.35 -42.65
N LEU A 400 7.24 -4.68 -42.82
CA LEU A 400 6.73 -4.22 -44.11
C LEU A 400 7.17 -2.78 -44.43
N VAL A 401 7.77 -2.10 -43.44
CA VAL A 401 8.23 -0.71 -43.57
C VAL A 401 9.64 -0.69 -44.17
N PRO A 402 9.94 0.18 -45.15
CA PRO A 402 11.28 0.27 -45.74
C PRO A 402 12.37 0.55 -44.70
N GLU A 403 13.49 -0.18 -44.77
CA GLU A 403 14.63 -0.01 -43.85
C GLU A 403 15.19 1.41 -43.94
N GLU A 404 15.26 1.98 -45.15
CA GLU A 404 15.76 3.33 -45.42
C GLU A 404 14.93 4.39 -44.71
N TRP A 405 13.61 4.22 -44.69
CA TRP A 405 12.72 5.13 -43.97
C TRP A 405 12.94 5.04 -42.46
N LEU A 406 13.04 3.82 -41.90
CA LEU A 406 13.33 3.62 -40.47
C LEU A 406 14.67 4.24 -40.05
N THR A 407 15.71 4.10 -40.87
CA THR A 407 17.01 4.75 -40.64
C THR A 407 16.89 6.28 -40.75
N SER A 408 16.06 6.81 -41.65
CA SER A 408 15.87 8.26 -41.78
C SER A 408 15.23 8.92 -40.54
N LEU A 409 14.47 8.17 -39.74
CA LEU A 409 13.83 8.68 -38.52
C LEU A 409 14.83 9.02 -37.42
N VAL A 410 15.97 8.31 -37.37
CA VAL A 410 17.01 8.50 -36.35
C VAL A 410 18.13 9.44 -36.81
N ALA A 411 18.08 9.91 -38.06
CA ALA A 411 19.08 10.80 -38.63
C ALA A 411 19.29 12.08 -37.79
N PRO A 412 20.51 12.62 -37.75
CA PRO A 412 20.78 13.93 -37.17
C PRO A 412 19.85 15.02 -37.76
N GLY A 413 19.42 15.97 -36.93
CA GLY A 413 18.54 17.07 -37.35
C GLY A 413 17.03 16.76 -37.31
N ARG A 414 16.62 15.50 -37.11
CA ARG A 414 15.21 15.17 -36.82
C ARG A 414 14.84 15.58 -35.39
N PRO A 415 13.57 15.93 -35.10
CA PRO A 415 13.13 16.20 -33.74
C PRO A 415 13.38 15.02 -32.81
N ARG A 416 13.84 15.30 -31.59
CA ARG A 416 14.22 14.26 -30.59
C ARG A 416 13.15 13.18 -30.39
N HIS A 417 11.87 13.56 -30.33
CA HIS A 417 10.78 12.62 -30.10
C HIS A 417 10.54 11.67 -31.30
N VAL A 418 10.82 12.11 -32.53
CA VAL A 418 10.81 11.30 -33.75
C VAL A 418 11.96 10.31 -33.70
N ARG A 419 13.19 10.78 -33.41
CA ARG A 419 14.39 9.93 -33.28
C ARG A 419 14.21 8.82 -32.25
N ARG A 420 13.71 9.15 -31.05
CA ARG A 420 13.41 8.16 -30.00
C ARG A 420 12.35 7.14 -30.43
N SER A 421 11.37 7.57 -31.22
CA SER A 421 10.31 6.69 -31.71
C SER A 421 10.79 5.77 -32.85
N GLY A 422 11.62 6.30 -33.76
CA GLY A 422 12.31 5.54 -34.80
C GLY A 422 13.25 4.48 -34.23
N LEU A 423 14.03 4.83 -33.20
CA LEU A 423 14.90 3.89 -32.49
C LEU A 423 14.12 2.69 -31.93
N ARG A 424 12.94 2.93 -31.36
CA ARG A 424 12.07 1.87 -30.85
C ARG A 424 11.47 0.99 -31.94
N LEU A 425 11.14 1.55 -33.12
CA LEU A 425 10.71 0.75 -34.28
C LEU A 425 11.86 -0.11 -34.83
N LEU A 426 13.06 0.47 -34.97
CA LEU A 426 14.27 -0.25 -35.37
C LEU A 426 14.58 -1.42 -34.43
N CYS A 427 14.36 -1.25 -33.13
CA CYS A 427 14.56 -2.33 -32.16
C CYS A 427 13.52 -3.45 -32.23
N ALA A 428 12.34 -3.16 -32.77
CA ALA A 428 11.29 -4.14 -33.07
C ALA A 428 11.45 -4.78 -34.47
N HIS A 429 12.37 -4.27 -35.29
CA HIS A 429 12.72 -4.82 -36.60
C HIS A 429 13.74 -5.97 -36.49
N SER A 430 14.32 -6.36 -37.63
CA SER A 430 15.38 -7.37 -37.74
C SER A 430 16.61 -7.05 -36.87
N LEU A 431 17.20 -8.11 -36.27
CA LEU A 431 18.41 -8.01 -35.44
C LEU A 431 19.60 -7.42 -36.20
N ALA A 432 19.70 -7.69 -37.51
CA ALA A 432 20.78 -7.20 -38.36
C ALA A 432 20.71 -5.67 -38.53
N LEU A 433 19.53 -5.12 -38.85
CA LEU A 433 19.32 -3.68 -38.98
C LEU A 433 19.53 -2.98 -37.63
N ARG A 434 18.98 -3.53 -36.55
CA ARG A 434 19.18 -3.03 -35.18
C ARG A 434 20.66 -2.89 -34.83
N LYS A 435 21.47 -3.92 -35.03
CA LYS A 435 22.91 -3.88 -34.71
C LYS A 435 23.66 -2.82 -35.51
N ARG A 436 23.36 -2.70 -36.81
CA ARG A 436 23.99 -1.73 -37.70
C ARG A 436 23.71 -0.29 -37.27
N VAL A 437 22.46 0.01 -36.95
CA VAL A 437 22.03 1.38 -36.62
C VAL A 437 22.38 1.76 -35.17
N LEU A 438 22.27 0.84 -34.21
CA LEU A 438 22.64 1.14 -32.81
C LEU A 438 24.12 1.49 -32.66
N ALA A 439 25.02 0.79 -33.36
CA ALA A 439 26.44 1.09 -33.31
C ALA A 439 26.79 2.50 -33.81
N ALA A 440 26.01 3.04 -34.76
CA ALA A 440 26.20 4.40 -35.27
C ALA A 440 25.64 5.49 -34.34
N LEU A 441 24.75 5.13 -33.41
CA LEU A 441 24.08 6.06 -32.48
C LEU A 441 24.69 6.07 -31.07
N GLU A 442 25.68 5.23 -30.78
CA GLU A 442 26.34 5.21 -29.46
C GLU A 442 27.15 6.47 -29.20
N ASP A 443 27.74 7.03 -30.24
CA ASP A 443 28.50 8.28 -30.21
C ASP A 443 27.67 9.47 -30.73
N ASP A 444 26.33 9.40 -30.61
CA ASP A 444 25.44 10.46 -31.08
C ASP A 444 25.58 11.74 -30.26
N ASP A 445 25.54 12.89 -30.93
CA ASP A 445 25.60 14.21 -30.29
C ASP A 445 24.42 14.48 -29.33
N ASP A 446 23.28 13.78 -29.47
CA ASP A 446 22.18 13.82 -28.50
C ASP A 446 22.39 12.77 -27.38
N PRO A 447 22.69 13.20 -26.14
CA PRO A 447 23.05 12.28 -25.06
C PRO A 447 21.91 11.34 -24.63
N GLU A 448 20.64 11.70 -24.85
CA GLU A 448 19.51 10.80 -24.54
C GLU A 448 19.33 9.74 -25.63
N VAL A 449 19.59 10.09 -26.89
CA VAL A 449 19.54 9.12 -28.00
C VAL A 449 20.69 8.14 -27.88
N ALA A 450 21.90 8.62 -27.57
CA ALA A 450 23.05 7.79 -27.26
C ALA A 450 22.79 6.85 -26.07
N HIS A 451 22.21 7.38 -24.97
CA HIS A 451 21.86 6.58 -23.81
C HIS A 451 20.78 5.52 -24.12
N GLU A 452 19.72 5.87 -24.87
CA GLU A 452 18.68 4.91 -25.25
C GLU A 452 19.21 3.85 -26.24
N ALA A 453 20.14 4.20 -27.13
CA ALA A 453 20.81 3.27 -28.03
C ALA A 453 21.72 2.29 -27.28
N GLN A 454 22.53 2.80 -26.34
CA GLN A 454 23.39 1.98 -25.48
C GLN A 454 22.55 1.00 -24.64
N ARG A 455 21.47 1.48 -24.00
CA ARG A 455 20.53 0.61 -23.28
C ARG A 455 19.92 -0.47 -24.18
N ALA A 456 19.48 -0.09 -25.37
CA ALA A 456 18.90 -1.01 -26.34
C ALA A 456 19.91 -2.01 -26.92
N ARG A 457 21.21 -1.89 -26.68
CA ARG A 457 22.20 -2.91 -27.07
C ARG A 457 22.28 -4.05 -26.06
N TYR A 458 22.12 -3.75 -24.77
CA TYR A 458 22.33 -4.70 -23.67
C TYR A 458 21.03 -5.28 -23.08
N GLU A 459 19.89 -4.62 -23.30
CA GLU A 459 18.59 -5.05 -22.79
C GLU A 459 17.64 -5.35 -23.97
N PRO A 460 16.93 -6.50 -24.00
CA PRO A 460 15.77 -6.63 -24.87
C PRO A 460 14.77 -5.56 -24.43
N LEU A 461 14.48 -4.57 -25.29
CA LEU A 461 13.45 -3.59 -25.01
C LEU A 461 12.16 -4.33 -24.64
N PRO A 462 11.45 -3.89 -23.59
CA PRO A 462 10.24 -4.57 -23.17
C PRO A 462 9.23 -4.60 -24.32
N PRO A 463 8.39 -5.64 -24.42
CA PRO A 463 7.44 -5.78 -25.53
C PRO A 463 6.59 -4.52 -25.66
N ALA A 464 6.24 -4.20 -26.92
CA ALA A 464 5.48 -3.02 -27.30
C ALA A 464 4.12 -2.99 -26.57
N GLY A 465 4.07 -2.27 -25.45
CA GLY A 465 2.93 -2.27 -24.53
C GLY A 465 3.28 -1.76 -23.14
N SER A 466 4.56 -1.82 -22.75
CA SER A 466 5.05 -1.25 -21.50
C SER A 466 5.12 0.28 -21.54
N THR A 467 4.54 0.91 -20.53
CA THR A 467 4.61 2.35 -20.27
C THR A 467 5.99 2.72 -19.73
N SER A 468 6.73 3.53 -20.49
CA SER A 468 7.75 4.43 -19.97
C SER A 468 7.60 5.77 -20.68
#